data_AF-A0A7C0WUE1-F1
#
_entry.id   AF-A0A7C0WUE1-F1
#
_cell.length_a   1.000
_cell.length_b   1.000
_cell.length_c   1.000
_cell.angle_alpha   90.00
_cell.angle_beta   90.00
_cell.angle_gamma   90.00
#
_symmetry.space_group_name_H-M   'P 1'
#
loop_
_entity.id
_entity.type
_entity.pdbx_description
1 polymer ?
#
loop_
_entity_poly.entity_id
_entity_poly.type
_entity_poly.pdbx_seq_one_letter_code
_entity_poly.pdbx_strand_id
1 'polypeptide(L)'
;MSFEWFVSRRYLRAKRKQKFVSLISLISVIGVAVGVLALIVVLAVYTGFTEGLRNQIIGINAHILVQRYGANIDNPDELVRRLETIKGVAAAAPYIYGQALITSNHGSTGVVLRGIDPRSAERVINIGKDMKTGRLKNLDRTKGSPGIVLGRELARQLGVGRGSRIRLISPNGPLSPMGILPMIRTCKVIGIFETGMFEYDSTLAFISLNTARSLTGMTRGVDGLEVRVTDIDQAGSIAAKIRKQLGRGYSVRDWMQINRNLFAALKLEKTGIFIALDLIILVAALN
;
A
#
# COMPACT_ATOMS: atom_id res chain seq x y z
N MET A 1 -36.13 -41.68 5.30
CA MET A 1 -36.24 -40.66 4.23
C MET A 1 -37.66 -40.15 4.26
N SER A 2 -37.85 -38.83 4.35
CA SER A 2 -39.20 -38.27 4.45
C SER A 2 -39.99 -38.55 3.16
N PHE A 3 -41.30 -38.74 3.29
CA PHE A 3 -42.18 -39.07 2.16
C PHE A 3 -42.11 -37.99 1.07
N GLU A 4 -41.91 -36.72 1.45
CA GLU A 4 -41.80 -35.60 0.50
C GLU A 4 -40.57 -35.74 -0.41
N TRP A 5 -39.43 -36.21 0.10
CA TRP A 5 -38.22 -36.41 -0.71
C TRP A 5 -38.39 -37.57 -1.69
N PHE A 6 -39.08 -38.65 -1.27
CA PHE A 6 -39.39 -39.79 -2.13
C PHE A 6 -40.31 -39.40 -3.29
N VAL A 7 -41.38 -38.64 -3.00
CA VAL A 7 -42.32 -38.13 -4.01
C VAL A 7 -41.62 -37.17 -4.98
N SER A 8 -40.85 -36.21 -4.47
CA SER A 8 -40.14 -35.21 -5.28
C SER A 8 -39.15 -35.85 -6.26
N ARG A 9 -38.32 -36.80 -5.77
CA ARG A 9 -37.32 -37.48 -6.61
C ARG A 9 -37.98 -38.35 -7.67
N ARG A 10 -39.11 -39.00 -7.36
CA ARG A 10 -39.89 -39.79 -8.33
C ARG A 10 -40.53 -38.89 -9.39
N TYR A 11 -41.00 -37.70 -9.02
CA TYR A 11 -41.54 -36.71 -9.95
C TYR A 11 -40.48 -36.19 -10.93
N LEU A 12 -39.25 -35.91 -10.46
CA LEU A 12 -38.12 -35.48 -11.30
C LEU A 12 -37.59 -36.59 -12.23
N ARG A 13 -37.63 -37.86 -11.79
CA ARG A 13 -37.10 -39.02 -12.55
C ARG A 13 -38.13 -39.73 -13.43
N ALA A 14 -39.41 -39.41 -13.29
CA ALA A 14 -40.46 -40.07 -14.06
C ALA A 14 -40.34 -39.69 -15.54
N LYS A 15 -39.99 -40.67 -16.38
CA LYS A 15 -40.08 -40.61 -17.85
C LYS A 15 -41.53 -40.32 -18.25
N ARG A 16 -41.95 -39.05 -18.27
CA ARG A 16 -43.26 -38.67 -18.83
C ARG A 16 -43.22 -38.90 -20.34
N LYS A 17 -44.33 -39.36 -20.91
CA LYS A 17 -44.52 -39.59 -22.36
C LYS A 17 -44.32 -38.32 -23.24
N GLN A 18 -44.09 -37.15 -22.65
CA GLN A 18 -43.90 -35.86 -23.31
C GLN A 18 -42.45 -35.38 -23.13
N LYS A 19 -41.59 -35.63 -24.14
CA LYS A 19 -40.16 -35.23 -24.15
C LYS A 19 -39.95 -33.72 -23.92
N PHE A 20 -40.92 -32.88 -24.27
CA PHE A 20 -40.87 -31.42 -24.12
C PHE A 20 -40.72 -30.95 -22.67
N VAL A 21 -41.44 -31.54 -21.72
CA VAL A 21 -41.40 -31.10 -20.30
C VAL A 21 -40.05 -31.43 -19.66
N SER A 22 -39.46 -32.59 -20.01
CA SER A 22 -38.13 -32.99 -19.53
C SER A 22 -37.01 -32.11 -20.09
N LEU A 23 -37.18 -31.59 -21.31
CA LEU A 23 -36.22 -30.68 -21.95
C LEU A 23 -36.20 -29.31 -21.26
N ILE A 24 -37.39 -28.75 -20.96
CA ILE A 24 -37.52 -27.46 -20.27
C ILE A 24 -36.88 -27.52 -18.88
N SER A 25 -37.19 -28.55 -18.07
CA SER A 25 -36.55 -28.70 -16.75
C SER A 25 -35.03 -28.82 -16.82
N LEU A 26 -34.49 -29.51 -17.83
CA LEU A 26 -33.04 -29.62 -18.01
C LEU A 26 -32.42 -28.26 -18.36
N ILE A 27 -33.04 -27.50 -19.26
CA ILE A 27 -32.60 -26.16 -19.65
C ILE A 27 -32.63 -25.21 -18.44
N SER A 28 -33.70 -25.23 -17.64
CA SER A 28 -33.80 -24.40 -16.42
C SER A 28 -32.72 -24.73 -15.39
N VAL A 29 -32.44 -26.02 -15.14
CA VAL A 29 -31.38 -26.43 -14.21
C VAL A 29 -30.01 -25.99 -14.70
N ILE A 30 -29.73 -26.15 -16.01
CA ILE A 30 -28.45 -25.71 -16.60
C ILE A 30 -28.34 -24.19 -16.55
N GLY A 31 -29.40 -23.45 -16.87
CA GLY A 31 -29.41 -21.99 -16.82
C GLY A 31 -29.08 -21.45 -15.43
N VAL A 32 -29.74 -21.97 -14.40
CA VAL A 32 -29.46 -21.60 -13.00
C VAL A 32 -28.03 -22.01 -12.60
N ALA A 33 -27.60 -23.23 -12.97
CA ALA A 33 -26.25 -23.69 -12.67
C ALA A 33 -25.17 -22.80 -13.30
N VAL A 34 -25.34 -22.39 -14.56
CA VAL A 34 -24.42 -21.49 -15.26
C VAL A 34 -24.44 -20.10 -14.64
N GLY A 35 -25.61 -19.56 -14.31
CA GLY A 35 -25.73 -18.26 -13.65
C GLY A 35 -25.02 -18.21 -12.29
N VAL A 36 -25.28 -19.19 -11.43
CA VAL A 36 -24.62 -19.30 -10.13
C VAL A 36 -23.12 -19.53 -10.29
N LEU A 37 -22.69 -20.36 -11.24
CA LEU A 37 -21.27 -20.59 -11.52
C LEU A 37 -20.57 -19.30 -11.95
N ALA A 38 -21.17 -18.52 -12.85
CA ALA A 38 -20.64 -17.24 -13.28
C ALA A 38 -20.50 -16.26 -12.10
N LEU A 39 -21.52 -16.17 -11.24
CA LEU A 39 -21.50 -15.34 -10.04
C LEU A 39 -20.35 -15.72 -9.09
N ILE A 40 -20.19 -17.02 -8.81
CA ILE A 40 -19.12 -17.52 -7.93
C ILE A 40 -17.74 -17.22 -8.51
N VAL A 41 -17.53 -17.47 -9.80
CA VAL A 41 -16.23 -17.24 -10.47
C VAL A 41 -15.85 -15.77 -10.41
N VAL A 42 -16.78 -14.87 -10.74
CA VAL A 42 -16.51 -13.43 -10.71
C VAL A 42 -16.20 -12.95 -9.30
N LEU A 43 -16.97 -13.40 -8.31
CA LEU A 43 -16.74 -13.04 -6.91
C LEU A 43 -15.38 -13.54 -6.38
N ALA A 44 -14.99 -14.75 -6.79
CA ALA A 44 -13.71 -15.37 -6.43
C ALA A 44 -12.53 -14.61 -7.04
N VAL A 45 -12.59 -14.31 -8.35
CA VAL A 45 -11.55 -13.51 -9.03
C VAL A 45 -11.39 -12.14 -8.38
N TYR A 46 -12.50 -11.46 -8.09
CA TYR A 46 -12.46 -10.13 -7.49
C TYR A 46 -11.87 -10.15 -6.07
N THR A 47 -12.25 -11.16 -5.28
CA THR A 47 -11.74 -11.33 -3.92
C THR A 47 -10.24 -11.63 -3.94
N GLY A 48 -9.79 -12.53 -4.82
CA GLY A 48 -8.37 -12.83 -5.00
C GLY A 48 -7.56 -11.62 -5.49
N PHE A 49 -8.11 -10.84 -6.42
CA PHE A 49 -7.48 -9.58 -6.86
C PHE A 49 -7.34 -8.57 -5.72
N THR A 50 -8.41 -8.37 -4.93
CA THR A 50 -8.40 -7.46 -3.78
C THR A 50 -7.37 -7.89 -2.73
N GLU A 51 -7.28 -9.19 -2.44
CA GLU A 51 -6.28 -9.75 -1.53
C GLU A 51 -4.85 -9.60 -2.07
N GLY A 52 -4.65 -9.81 -3.37
CA GLY A 52 -3.37 -9.57 -4.03
C GLY A 52 -2.91 -8.11 -3.90
N LEU A 53 -3.79 -7.15 -4.22
CA LEU A 53 -3.53 -5.72 -4.05
C LEU A 53 -3.25 -5.36 -2.59
N ARG A 54 -4.04 -5.89 -1.66
CA ARG A 54 -3.86 -5.71 -0.22
C ARG A 54 -2.44 -6.14 0.19
N ASN A 55 -2.03 -7.36 -0.17
CA ASN A 55 -0.72 -7.91 0.19
C ASN A 55 0.43 -7.07 -0.38
N GLN A 56 0.27 -6.53 -1.59
CA GLN A 56 1.27 -5.69 -2.21
C GLN A 56 1.42 -4.33 -1.50
N ILE A 57 0.31 -3.70 -1.09
CA ILE A 57 0.32 -2.44 -0.32
C ILE A 57 1.00 -2.61 1.04
N ILE A 58 0.72 -3.72 1.72
CA ILE A 58 1.25 -4.05 3.05
C ILE A 58 2.77 -4.26 3.02
N GLY A 59 3.32 -4.83 1.95
CA GLY A 59 4.75 -5.13 1.86
C GLY A 59 5.66 -3.90 1.94
N ILE A 60 5.16 -2.74 1.48
CA ILE A 60 5.97 -1.54 1.20
C ILE A 60 5.77 -0.46 2.28
N ASN A 61 4.61 -0.46 2.93
CA ASN A 61 4.21 0.55 3.89
C ASN A 61 4.23 0.02 5.31
N ALA A 62 4.35 0.94 6.26
CA ALA A 62 4.12 0.61 7.66
C ALA A 62 2.64 0.27 7.89
N HIS A 63 2.36 -0.61 8.86
CA HIS A 63 0.99 -1.01 9.16
C HIS A 63 0.19 0.15 9.78
N ILE A 64 0.85 1.04 10.52
CA ILE A 64 0.27 2.23 11.14
C ILE A 64 1.26 3.40 11.02
N LEU A 65 0.75 4.58 10.69
CA LEU A 65 1.46 5.86 10.73
C LEU A 65 0.99 6.70 11.91
N VAL A 66 1.95 7.22 12.67
CA VAL A 66 1.73 8.13 13.80
C VAL A 66 2.39 9.46 13.47
N GLN A 67 1.59 10.52 13.37
CA GLN A 67 2.05 11.87 13.08
C GLN A 67 1.47 12.84 14.10
N ARG A 68 2.13 13.98 14.32
CA ARG A 68 1.57 15.05 15.15
C ARG A 68 0.75 15.99 14.27
N TYR A 69 -0.37 16.51 14.78
CA TYR A 69 -1.15 17.48 14.01
C TYR A 69 -0.40 18.80 13.90
N GLY A 70 -0.17 19.26 12.66
CA GLY A 70 0.39 20.58 12.35
C GLY A 70 1.83 20.82 12.81
N ALA A 71 2.56 19.78 13.24
CA ALA A 71 3.91 19.89 13.77
C ALA A 71 4.73 18.61 13.57
N ASN A 72 6.05 18.74 13.72
CA ASN A 72 6.98 17.61 13.73
C ASN A 72 7.01 16.95 15.11
N ILE A 73 7.63 15.76 15.17
CA ILE A 73 7.92 15.04 16.41
C ILE A 73 9.36 15.31 16.80
N ASP A 74 9.57 16.13 17.84
CA ASP A 74 10.91 16.59 18.25
C ASP A 74 11.79 15.50 18.89
N ASN A 75 11.15 14.58 19.65
CA ASN A 75 11.80 13.49 20.38
C ASN A 75 11.27 12.13 19.88
N PRO A 76 11.67 11.70 18.67
CA PRO A 76 11.20 10.43 18.10
C PRO A 76 11.57 9.22 18.94
N ASP A 77 12.77 9.18 19.53
CA ASP A 77 13.27 7.99 20.26
C ASP A 77 12.43 7.68 21.51
N GLU A 78 11.99 8.72 22.22
CA GLU A 78 11.11 8.57 23.38
C GLU A 78 9.75 8.01 22.95
N LEU A 79 9.20 8.56 21.87
CA LEU A 79 7.92 8.13 21.34
C LEU A 79 7.98 6.69 20.79
N VAL A 80 9.08 6.31 20.12
CA VAL A 80 9.34 4.93 19.68
C VAL A 80 9.30 3.98 20.88
N ARG A 81 10.06 4.27 21.94
CA ARG A 81 10.05 3.44 23.16
C ARG A 81 8.64 3.31 23.74
N ARG A 82 7.91 4.42 23.80
CA ARG A 82 6.55 4.44 24.34
C ARG A 82 5.58 3.60 23.49
N LEU A 83 5.69 3.65 22.16
CA LEU A 83 4.88 2.85 21.25
C LEU A 83 5.19 1.36 21.33
N GLU A 84 6.47 0.99 21.48
CA GLU A 84 6.88 -0.40 21.59
C GLU A 84 6.42 -1.07 22.90
N THR A 85 6.02 -0.31 23.92
CA THR A 85 5.36 -0.87 25.14
C THR A 85 3.93 -1.38 24.89
N ILE A 86 3.31 -1.02 23.77
CA ILE A 86 1.92 -1.34 23.48
C ILE A 86 1.81 -2.77 22.95
N LYS A 87 1.02 -3.61 23.65
CA LYS A 87 0.78 -4.99 23.21
C LYS A 87 0.25 -5.04 21.78
N GLY A 88 0.97 -5.75 20.91
CA GLY A 88 0.67 -5.90 19.48
C GLY A 88 1.53 -5.02 18.56
N VAL A 89 2.26 -4.04 19.11
CA VAL A 89 3.30 -3.31 18.36
C VAL A 89 4.57 -4.17 18.33
N ALA A 90 5.05 -4.48 17.13
CA ALA A 90 6.27 -5.26 16.92
C ALA A 90 7.52 -4.37 16.85
N ALA A 91 7.41 -3.20 16.24
CA ALA A 91 8.49 -2.22 16.14
C ALA A 91 7.94 -0.84 15.73
N ALA A 92 8.68 0.21 16.08
CA ALA A 92 8.47 1.55 15.53
C ALA A 92 9.77 2.16 14.99
N ALA A 93 9.66 2.99 13.96
CA ALA A 93 10.79 3.66 13.32
C ALA A 93 10.41 5.09 12.90
N PRO A 94 11.30 6.07 13.09
CA PRO A 94 11.05 7.43 12.64
C PRO A 94 11.23 7.57 11.13
N TYR A 95 10.44 8.44 10.51
CA TYR A 95 10.54 8.76 9.09
C TYR A 95 10.35 10.26 8.80
N ILE A 96 10.96 10.72 7.71
CA ILE A 96 10.72 12.04 7.14
C ILE A 96 10.18 11.86 5.72
N TYR A 97 9.16 12.61 5.36
CA TYR A 97 8.53 12.61 4.05
C TYR A 97 8.76 13.96 3.39
N GLY A 98 9.47 13.96 2.27
CA GLY A 98 9.76 15.16 1.51
C GLY A 98 9.30 15.03 0.07
N GLN A 99 9.04 16.16 -0.57
CA GLN A 99 8.88 16.24 -2.01
C GLN A 99 10.04 17.02 -2.60
N ALA A 100 10.55 16.55 -3.74
CA ALA A 100 11.65 17.19 -4.45
C ALA A 100 11.51 16.95 -5.96
N LEU A 101 12.24 17.75 -6.75
CA LEU A 101 12.58 17.41 -8.12
C LEU A 101 13.88 16.61 -8.11
N ILE A 102 13.89 15.51 -8.86
CA ILE A 102 15.08 14.72 -9.12
C ILE A 102 15.52 14.94 -10.57
N THR A 103 16.78 15.33 -10.74
CA THR A 103 17.38 15.63 -12.04
C THR A 103 18.59 14.75 -12.30
N SER A 104 18.66 14.24 -13.52
CA SER A 104 19.79 13.52 -14.10
C SER A 104 20.26 14.23 -15.37
N ASN A 105 21.22 13.66 -16.09
CA ASN A 105 21.62 14.15 -17.40
C ASN A 105 20.57 13.88 -18.51
N HIS A 106 19.62 12.97 -18.28
CA HIS A 106 18.63 12.57 -19.29
C HIS A 106 17.25 13.21 -19.08
N GLY A 107 17.02 13.86 -17.95
CA GLY A 107 15.73 14.46 -17.63
C GLY A 107 15.54 14.78 -16.16
N SER A 108 14.36 15.35 -15.86
CA SER A 108 13.93 15.70 -14.50
C SER A 108 12.51 15.22 -14.26
N THR A 109 12.20 14.76 -13.05
CA THR A 109 10.84 14.40 -12.65
C THR A 109 10.61 14.71 -11.17
N GLY A 110 9.36 14.68 -10.72
CA GLY A 110 9.00 14.78 -9.31
C GLY A 110 9.31 13.48 -8.57
N VAL A 111 9.79 13.59 -7.32
CA VAL A 111 10.06 12.44 -6.46
C VAL A 111 9.56 12.70 -5.05
N VAL A 112 9.03 11.63 -4.46
CA VAL A 112 8.76 11.52 -3.03
C VAL A 112 9.99 10.93 -2.36
N LEU A 113 10.58 11.69 -1.44
CA LEU A 113 11.71 11.28 -0.64
C LEU A 113 11.23 10.76 0.70
N ARG A 114 11.56 9.50 1.00
CA ARG A 114 11.35 8.90 2.31
C ARG A 114 12.69 8.78 3.04
N GLY A 115 12.88 9.67 4.01
CA GLY A 115 14.01 9.70 4.92
C GLY A 115 13.87 8.63 5.99
N ILE A 116 14.82 7.71 6.05
CA ILE A 116 14.80 6.58 6.98
C ILE A 116 16.17 6.36 7.65
N ASP A 117 16.18 5.77 8.84
CA ASP A 117 17.36 5.05 9.35
C ASP A 117 17.25 3.60 8.87
N PRO A 118 18.19 3.10 8.04
CA PRO A 118 18.15 1.73 7.53
C PRO A 118 18.04 0.66 8.61
N ARG A 119 18.58 0.90 9.81
CA ARG A 119 18.54 -0.09 10.90
C ARG A 119 17.16 -0.18 11.53
N SER A 120 16.56 0.96 11.86
CA SER A 120 15.20 0.97 12.42
C SER A 120 14.15 0.61 11.36
N ALA A 121 14.32 1.06 10.12
CA ALA A 121 13.35 0.88 9.05
C ALA A 121 13.20 -0.59 8.64
N GLU A 122 14.27 -1.39 8.63
CA GLU A 122 14.15 -2.84 8.39
C GLU A 122 13.25 -3.57 9.39
N ARG A 123 13.06 -3.00 10.59
CA ARG A 123 12.12 -3.54 11.58
C ARG A 123 10.68 -3.16 11.30
N VAL A 124 10.39 -2.28 10.36
CA VAL A 124 9.03 -1.75 10.12
C VAL A 124 8.56 -1.94 8.69
N ILE A 125 9.46 -1.83 7.71
CA ILE A 125 9.20 -2.01 6.28
C ILE A 125 10.00 -3.17 5.69
N ASN A 126 9.41 -3.85 4.69
CA ASN A 126 10.05 -5.01 4.04
C ASN A 126 10.77 -4.67 2.72
N ILE A 127 11.11 -3.40 2.49
CA ILE A 127 11.74 -2.94 1.24
C ILE A 127 13.04 -3.69 0.89
N GLY A 128 13.74 -4.23 1.90
CA GLY A 128 14.94 -5.04 1.70
C GLY A 128 14.72 -6.27 0.80
N LYS A 129 13.51 -6.86 0.80
CA LYS A 129 13.15 -8.00 -0.06
C LYS A 129 12.93 -7.59 -1.52
N ASP A 130 12.56 -6.34 -1.73
CA ASP A 130 12.22 -5.76 -3.04
C ASP A 130 13.44 -5.13 -3.73
N MET A 131 14.59 -5.11 -3.06
CA MET A 131 15.85 -4.63 -3.63
C MET A 131 16.30 -5.51 -4.78
N LYS A 132 16.44 -4.95 -5.98
CA LYS A 132 17.00 -5.63 -7.16
C LYS A 132 18.52 -5.47 -7.23
N THR A 133 19.03 -4.30 -6.83
CA THR A 133 20.47 -4.04 -6.78
C THR A 133 20.84 -3.20 -5.57
N GLY A 134 22.01 -3.45 -4.99
CA GLY A 134 22.47 -2.73 -3.80
C GLY A 134 21.82 -3.23 -2.51
N ARG A 135 22.00 -2.48 -1.42
CA ARG A 135 21.45 -2.82 -0.10
C ARG A 135 21.02 -1.54 0.61
N LEU A 136 19.83 -1.54 1.23
CA LEU A 136 19.31 -0.41 1.98
C LEU A 136 20.26 0.03 3.12
N LYS A 137 20.93 -0.93 3.78
CA LYS A 137 21.93 -0.66 4.83
C LYS A 137 23.10 0.24 4.42
N ASN A 138 23.32 0.43 3.11
CA ASN A 138 24.40 1.25 2.60
C ASN A 138 24.02 2.74 2.47
N LEU A 139 22.78 3.13 2.78
CA LEU A 139 22.27 4.51 2.67
C LEU A 139 23.13 5.52 3.42
N ASP A 140 23.60 5.13 4.60
CA ASP A 140 24.40 5.98 5.49
C ASP A 140 25.91 5.73 5.37
N ARG A 141 26.33 4.79 4.51
CA ARG A 141 27.73 4.34 4.42
C ARG A 141 28.51 5.00 3.27
N THR A 142 27.91 5.93 2.54
CA THR A 142 28.56 6.58 1.40
C THR A 142 29.50 7.69 1.87
N LYS A 143 30.79 7.58 1.52
CA LYS A 143 31.75 8.66 1.70
C LYS A 143 31.54 9.72 0.61
N GLY A 144 31.48 11.00 1.01
CA GLY A 144 31.36 12.14 0.09
C GLY A 144 29.91 12.55 -0.21
N SER A 145 29.22 11.81 -1.07
CA SER A 145 27.83 12.12 -1.45
C SER A 145 26.84 11.21 -0.71
N PRO A 146 25.69 11.72 -0.22
CA PRO A 146 24.66 10.88 0.38
C PRO A 146 24.14 9.84 -0.61
N GLY A 147 23.83 8.64 -0.09
CA GLY A 147 23.22 7.58 -0.87
C GLY A 147 21.74 7.83 -1.13
N ILE A 148 21.25 7.37 -2.27
CA ILE A 148 19.82 7.29 -2.59
C ILE A 148 19.50 5.90 -3.17
N VAL A 149 18.35 5.36 -2.81
CA VAL A 149 17.77 4.17 -3.46
C VAL A 149 16.55 4.62 -4.24
N LEU A 150 16.48 4.24 -5.51
CA LEU A 150 15.41 4.61 -6.43
C LEU A 150 14.49 3.42 -6.72
N GLY A 151 13.21 3.69 -7.00
CA GLY A 151 12.36 2.70 -7.66
C GLY A 151 12.85 2.39 -9.07
N ARG A 152 12.59 1.16 -9.56
CA ARG A 152 13.05 0.70 -10.88
C ARG A 152 12.58 1.59 -12.00
N GLU A 153 11.32 2.00 -11.97
CA GLU A 153 10.74 2.83 -13.02
C GLU A 153 11.31 4.26 -12.98
N LEU A 154 11.49 4.83 -11.80
CA LEU A 154 12.13 6.13 -11.62
C LEU A 154 13.57 6.13 -12.14
N ALA A 155 14.35 5.08 -11.83
CA ALA A 155 15.70 4.93 -12.33
C ALA A 155 15.74 4.81 -13.87
N ARG A 156 14.77 4.09 -14.46
CA ARG A 156 14.61 3.95 -15.91
C ARG A 156 14.31 5.28 -16.58
N GLN A 157 13.34 6.05 -16.07
CA GLN A 157 12.96 7.36 -16.59
C GLN A 157 14.12 8.37 -16.56
N LEU A 158 14.95 8.30 -15.52
CA LEU A 158 16.14 9.15 -15.39
C LEU A 158 17.36 8.63 -16.17
N GLY A 159 17.30 7.44 -16.76
CA GLY A 159 18.44 6.81 -17.43
C GLY A 159 19.64 6.62 -16.48
N VAL A 160 19.38 6.26 -15.22
CA VAL A 160 20.42 6.10 -14.19
C VAL A 160 20.48 4.69 -13.65
N GLY A 161 21.69 4.27 -13.27
CA GLY A 161 21.95 2.99 -12.62
C GLY A 161 22.69 3.16 -11.30
N ARG A 162 23.04 2.04 -10.67
CA ARG A 162 23.86 2.07 -9.45
C ARG A 162 25.22 2.73 -9.76
N GLY A 163 25.58 3.73 -8.98
CA GLY A 163 26.81 4.50 -9.12
C GLY A 163 26.62 5.87 -9.76
N SER A 164 25.50 6.09 -10.48
CA SER A 164 25.16 7.38 -11.07
C SER A 164 24.99 8.48 -10.02
N ARG A 165 25.27 9.73 -10.41
CA ARG A 165 24.99 10.91 -9.60
C ARG A 165 23.71 11.57 -10.10
N ILE A 166 22.90 12.02 -9.17
CA ILE A 166 21.65 12.73 -9.41
C ILE A 166 21.58 13.97 -8.51
N ARG A 167 20.79 14.97 -8.89
CA ARG A 167 20.52 16.14 -8.05
C ARG A 167 19.09 16.09 -7.54
N LEU A 168 18.92 16.34 -6.26
CA LEU A 168 17.64 16.59 -5.62
C LEU A 168 17.51 18.08 -5.39
N ILE A 169 16.35 18.63 -5.73
CA ILE A 169 16.02 20.05 -5.60
C ILE A 169 14.70 20.14 -4.83
N SER A 170 14.74 20.66 -3.61
CA SER A 170 13.53 20.87 -2.79
C SER A 170 13.19 22.36 -2.71
N PRO A 171 11.90 22.75 -2.82
CA PRO A 171 11.48 24.13 -2.67
C PRO A 171 11.48 24.62 -1.21
N ASN A 172 11.80 23.76 -0.23
CA ASN A 172 11.67 24.07 1.21
C ASN A 172 12.91 24.73 1.82
N GLY A 173 13.58 25.62 1.08
CA GLY A 173 14.77 26.31 1.59
C GLY A 173 14.47 27.65 2.29
N PRO A 174 15.52 28.34 2.76
CA PRO A 174 15.35 29.59 3.49
C PRO A 174 14.82 30.72 2.59
N LEU A 175 14.07 31.64 3.20
CA LEU A 175 13.64 32.87 2.52
C LEU A 175 14.82 33.82 2.35
N SER A 176 14.99 34.32 1.13
CA SER A 176 15.92 35.39 0.77
C SER A 176 15.15 36.60 0.25
N PRO A 177 15.76 37.80 0.15
CA PRO A 177 15.11 38.97 -0.45
C PRO A 177 14.61 38.76 -1.90
N MET A 178 15.15 37.76 -2.61
CA MET A 178 14.73 37.40 -3.98
C MET A 178 13.78 36.20 -4.05
N GLY A 179 13.26 35.73 -2.90
CA GLY A 179 12.35 34.58 -2.82
C GLY A 179 12.96 33.37 -2.12
N ILE A 180 12.29 32.21 -2.22
CA ILE A 180 12.71 30.98 -1.56
C ILE A 180 13.91 30.38 -2.30
N LEU A 181 15.04 30.23 -1.62
CA LEU A 181 16.24 29.62 -2.20
C LEU A 181 16.10 28.09 -2.16
N PRO A 182 16.07 27.36 -3.29
CA PRO A 182 15.86 25.92 -3.26
C PRO A 182 17.05 25.17 -2.64
N MET A 183 16.76 24.12 -1.88
CA MET A 183 17.77 23.23 -1.30
C MET A 183 18.22 22.21 -2.35
N ILE A 184 19.48 22.27 -2.76
CA ILE A 184 20.06 21.35 -3.75
C ILE A 184 21.03 20.38 -3.07
N ARG A 185 20.85 19.07 -3.31
CA ARG A 185 21.77 18.02 -2.87
C ARG A 185 22.10 17.05 -3.98
N THR A 186 23.39 16.78 -4.18
CA THR A 186 23.84 15.73 -5.11
C THR A 186 23.91 14.41 -4.36
N CYS A 187 23.19 13.40 -4.84
CA CYS A 187 23.16 12.06 -4.27
C CYS A 187 23.77 11.04 -5.23
N LYS A 188 24.29 9.94 -4.69
CA LYS A 188 24.77 8.80 -5.46
C LYS A 188 23.75 7.66 -5.38
N VAL A 189 23.34 7.12 -6.53
CA VAL A 189 22.43 5.97 -6.59
C VAL A 189 23.17 4.74 -6.07
N ILE A 190 22.74 4.19 -4.94
CA ILE A 190 23.38 3.04 -4.30
C ILE A 190 22.60 1.74 -4.47
N GLY A 191 21.36 1.82 -4.91
CA GLY A 191 20.51 0.67 -5.17
C GLY A 191 19.24 1.04 -5.89
N ILE A 192 18.57 -0.01 -6.38
CA ILE A 192 17.29 0.07 -7.06
C ILE A 192 16.36 -0.99 -6.44
N PHE A 193 15.15 -0.58 -6.10
CA PHE A 193 14.10 -1.49 -5.63
C PHE A 193 12.99 -1.62 -6.68
N GLU A 194 12.21 -2.69 -6.61
CA GLU A 194 11.01 -2.89 -7.40
C GLU A 194 9.98 -3.62 -6.55
N THR A 195 8.88 -2.93 -6.29
CA THR A 195 7.75 -3.40 -5.48
C THR A 195 6.66 -4.05 -6.32
N GLY A 196 6.75 -3.92 -7.65
CA GLY A 196 5.73 -4.36 -8.60
C GLY A 196 4.54 -3.41 -8.69
N MET A 197 4.48 -2.34 -7.89
CA MET A 197 3.51 -1.27 -8.04
C MET A 197 4.16 -0.10 -8.77
N PHE A 198 3.70 0.15 -10.00
CA PHE A 198 4.24 1.19 -10.86
C PHE A 198 4.30 2.56 -10.18
N GLU A 199 3.27 2.92 -9.40
CA GLU A 199 3.20 4.23 -8.74
C GLU A 199 4.31 4.42 -7.69
N TYR A 200 4.61 3.39 -6.89
CA TYR A 200 5.74 3.44 -5.96
C TYR A 200 7.08 3.36 -6.69
N ASP A 201 7.19 2.48 -7.70
CA ASP A 201 8.44 2.28 -8.43
C ASP A 201 8.83 3.49 -9.29
N SER A 202 7.87 4.36 -9.63
CA SER A 202 8.08 5.57 -10.45
C SER A 202 8.22 6.86 -9.64
N THR A 203 7.75 6.91 -8.39
CA THR A 203 7.73 8.17 -7.61
C THR A 203 8.51 8.13 -6.30
N LEU A 204 8.79 6.95 -5.73
CA LEU A 204 9.38 6.84 -4.39
C LEU A 204 10.91 6.66 -4.46
N ALA A 205 11.62 7.37 -3.58
CA ALA A 205 13.04 7.17 -3.33
C ALA A 205 13.36 7.21 -1.84
N PHE A 206 14.32 6.38 -1.41
CA PHE A 206 14.79 6.35 -0.03
C PHE A 206 16.11 7.07 0.12
N ILE A 207 16.22 7.88 1.17
CA ILE A 207 17.43 8.61 1.58
C ILE A 207 17.60 8.50 3.09
N SER A 208 18.79 8.82 3.61
CA SER A 208 19.01 8.84 5.05
C SER A 208 18.12 9.90 5.73
N LEU A 209 17.75 9.67 7.00
CA LEU A 209 17.08 10.69 7.81
C LEU A 209 17.84 12.02 7.82
N ASN A 210 19.16 11.99 7.89
CA ASN A 210 19.99 13.19 7.89
C ASN A 210 19.94 13.94 6.55
N THR A 211 19.99 13.20 5.43
CA THR A 211 19.83 13.78 4.09
C THR A 211 18.45 14.41 3.95
N ALA A 212 17.40 13.72 4.41
CA ALA A 212 16.03 14.21 4.35
C ALA A 212 15.85 15.51 5.13
N ARG A 213 16.33 15.57 6.38
CA ARG A 213 16.34 16.79 7.20
C ARG A 213 16.98 17.97 6.47
N SER A 214 18.14 17.72 5.87
CA SER A 214 18.87 18.76 5.13
C SER A 214 18.11 19.26 3.90
N LEU A 215 17.28 18.42 3.27
CA LEU A 215 16.52 18.79 2.08
C LEU A 215 15.20 19.49 2.42
N THR A 216 14.56 19.10 3.54
CA THR A 216 13.29 19.68 3.98
C THR A 216 13.46 20.94 4.83
N GLY A 217 14.69 21.34 5.15
CA GLY A 217 14.96 22.47 6.06
C GLY A 217 14.69 22.14 7.53
N MET A 218 14.48 20.88 7.87
CA MET A 218 14.17 20.44 9.23
C MET A 218 15.45 20.37 10.08
N THR A 219 15.54 21.20 11.12
CA THR A 219 16.70 21.22 12.04
C THR A 219 16.67 20.08 13.06
N ARG A 220 15.49 19.74 13.58
CA ARG A 220 15.28 18.67 14.55
C ARG A 220 13.94 17.96 14.30
N GLY A 221 13.85 16.74 14.80
CA GLY A 221 12.63 15.94 14.79
C GLY A 221 12.46 15.12 13.52
N VAL A 222 11.23 14.64 13.32
CA VAL A 222 10.75 13.86 12.17
C VAL A 222 9.25 14.12 11.93
N ASP A 223 8.75 13.81 10.74
CA ASP A 223 7.33 14.02 10.40
C ASP A 223 6.41 13.03 11.11
N GLY A 224 6.93 11.83 11.40
CA GLY A 224 6.15 10.80 12.04
C GLY A 224 6.96 9.58 12.45
N LEU A 225 6.23 8.62 13.03
CA LEU A 225 6.69 7.27 13.27
C LEU A 225 5.87 6.29 12.45
N GLU A 226 6.58 5.36 11.84
CA GLU A 226 6.05 4.18 11.22
C GLU A 226 6.03 3.05 12.24
N VAL A 227 4.93 2.31 12.29
CA VAL A 227 4.72 1.24 13.27
C VAL A 227 4.35 -0.05 12.55
N ARG A 228 5.06 -1.13 12.88
CA ARG A 228 4.70 -2.49 12.48
C ARG A 228 3.98 -3.17 13.63
N VAL A 229 2.87 -3.82 13.30
CA VAL A 229 2.11 -4.65 14.24
C VAL A 229 2.37 -6.13 13.99
N THR A 230 2.19 -6.95 15.01
CA THR A 230 2.37 -8.42 14.93
C THR A 230 1.31 -9.08 14.05
N ASP A 231 0.09 -8.56 14.08
CA ASP A 231 -1.06 -9.03 13.30
C ASP A 231 -1.69 -7.83 12.60
N ILE A 232 -1.71 -7.89 11.27
CA ILE A 232 -2.19 -6.78 10.45
C ILE A 232 -3.71 -6.64 10.44
N ASP A 233 -4.45 -7.72 10.63
CA ASP A 233 -5.92 -7.66 10.75
C ASP A 233 -6.32 -6.89 12.01
N GLN A 234 -5.45 -6.88 13.03
CA GLN A 234 -5.62 -6.10 14.25
C GLN A 234 -5.09 -4.66 14.17
N ALA A 235 -4.52 -4.23 13.03
CA ALA A 235 -3.87 -2.92 12.92
C ALA A 235 -4.81 -1.75 13.28
N GLY A 236 -6.09 -1.83 12.90
CA GLY A 236 -7.09 -0.81 13.27
C GLY A 236 -7.36 -0.74 14.78
N SER A 237 -7.44 -1.89 15.45
CA SER A 237 -7.67 -1.92 16.91
C SER A 237 -6.43 -1.45 17.69
N ILE A 238 -5.23 -1.81 17.21
CA ILE A 238 -3.95 -1.35 17.78
C ILE A 238 -3.79 0.16 17.55
N ALA A 239 -4.13 0.67 16.36
CA ALA A 239 -4.13 2.11 16.07
C ALA A 239 -5.06 2.87 17.03
N ALA A 240 -6.23 2.33 17.36
CA ALA A 240 -7.12 2.93 18.35
C ALA A 240 -6.50 2.97 19.76
N LYS A 241 -5.79 1.90 20.17
CA LYS A 241 -5.04 1.87 21.45
C LYS A 241 -3.93 2.92 21.48
N ILE A 242 -3.13 2.99 20.40
CA ILE A 242 -2.08 4.00 20.25
C ILE A 242 -2.67 5.41 20.37
N ARG A 243 -3.77 5.68 19.65
CA ARG A 243 -4.46 6.98 19.70
C ARG A 243 -4.93 7.34 21.11
N LYS A 244 -5.49 6.37 21.85
CA LYS A 244 -5.93 6.58 23.24
C LYS A 244 -4.76 6.92 24.16
N GLN A 245 -3.61 6.28 23.98
CA GLN A 245 -2.42 6.50 24.83
C GLN A 245 -1.67 7.80 24.51
N LEU A 246 -1.61 8.19 23.23
CA LEU A 246 -0.93 9.41 22.81
C LEU A 246 -1.79 10.68 22.95
N GLY A 247 -3.12 10.51 22.97
CA GLY A 247 -4.07 11.62 23.09
C GLY A 247 -4.35 12.33 21.76
N ARG A 248 -5.10 13.44 21.84
CA ARG A 248 -5.65 14.16 20.68
C ARG A 248 -4.62 14.91 19.83
N GLY A 249 -3.38 15.07 20.31
CA GLY A 249 -2.32 15.75 19.56
C GLY A 249 -1.74 14.94 18.41
N TYR A 250 -2.09 13.66 18.29
CA TYR A 250 -1.55 12.75 17.30
C TYR A 250 -2.62 12.23 16.35
N SER A 251 -2.29 12.27 15.05
CA SER A 251 -2.98 11.53 14.01
C SER A 251 -2.41 10.12 13.94
N VAL A 252 -3.26 9.11 14.14
CA VAL A 252 -2.88 7.70 14.08
C VAL A 252 -3.75 7.02 13.03
N ARG A 253 -3.13 6.62 11.92
CA ARG A 253 -3.81 6.04 10.75
C ARG A 253 -3.25 4.67 10.43
N ASP A 254 -4.10 3.68 10.27
CA ASP A 254 -3.69 2.35 9.78
C ASP A 254 -3.63 2.30 8.25
N TRP A 255 -3.04 1.24 7.72
CA TRP A 255 -2.83 1.01 6.29
C TRP A 255 -4.11 1.06 5.43
N MET A 256 -5.28 0.67 5.97
CA MET A 256 -6.55 0.78 5.25
C MET A 256 -7.02 2.23 5.19
N GLN A 257 -6.82 3.00 6.26
CA GLN A 257 -7.17 4.42 6.31
C GLN A 257 -6.32 5.27 5.37
N ILE A 258 -5.03 4.93 5.23
CA ILE A 258 -4.11 5.60 4.31
C ILE A 258 -4.58 5.44 2.85
N ASN A 259 -5.10 4.27 2.51
CA ASN A 259 -5.56 3.93 1.16
C ASN A 259 -7.09 3.85 1.05
N ARG A 260 -7.82 4.60 1.89
CA ARG A 260 -9.28 4.49 2.03
C ARG A 260 -10.02 4.64 0.69
N ASN A 261 -9.57 5.55 -0.17
CA ASN A 261 -10.22 5.80 -1.46
C ASN A 261 -10.13 4.59 -2.38
N LEU A 262 -8.97 3.92 -2.43
CA LEU A 262 -8.78 2.70 -3.21
C LEU A 262 -9.69 1.59 -2.69
N PHE A 263 -9.68 1.32 -1.38
CA PHE A 263 -10.52 0.27 -0.81
C PHE A 263 -12.02 0.56 -0.89
N ALA A 264 -12.42 1.84 -0.81
CA ALA A 264 -13.79 2.26 -1.02
C ALA A 264 -14.24 2.01 -2.47
N ALA A 265 -13.40 2.37 -3.45
CA ALA A 265 -13.67 2.10 -4.87
C ALA A 265 -13.80 0.60 -5.13
N LEU A 266 -12.86 -0.22 -4.61
CA LEU A 266 -12.91 -1.68 -4.76
C LEU A 266 -14.18 -2.28 -4.15
N LYS A 267 -14.60 -1.77 -2.98
CA LYS A 267 -15.83 -2.24 -2.35
C LYS A 267 -17.07 -1.89 -3.18
N LEU A 268 -17.14 -0.68 -3.73
CA LEU A 268 -18.25 -0.23 -4.56
C LEU A 268 -18.33 -1.05 -5.86
N GLU A 269 -17.19 -1.28 -6.51
CA GLU A 269 -17.10 -2.08 -7.72
C GLU A 269 -17.54 -3.53 -7.47
N LYS A 270 -17.04 -4.18 -6.40
CA LYS A 270 -17.49 -5.53 -5.99
C LYS A 270 -19.01 -5.59 -5.82
N THR A 271 -19.58 -4.59 -5.17
CA THR A 271 -21.01 -4.52 -4.87
C THR A 271 -21.83 -4.30 -6.14
N GLY A 272 -21.37 -3.42 -7.03
CA GLY A 272 -22.03 -3.16 -8.32
C GLY A 272 -22.06 -4.38 -9.22
N ILE A 273 -20.94 -5.10 -9.35
CA ILE A 273 -20.85 -6.35 -10.14
C ILE A 273 -21.75 -7.42 -9.54
N PHE A 274 -21.78 -7.56 -8.20
CA PHE A 274 -22.67 -8.49 -7.52
C PHE A 274 -24.14 -8.21 -7.85
N ILE A 275 -24.59 -6.95 -7.73
CA ILE A 275 -25.97 -6.55 -8.04
C ILE A 275 -26.31 -6.78 -9.52
N ALA A 276 -25.40 -6.41 -10.44
CA ALA A 276 -25.63 -6.58 -11.87
C ALA A 276 -25.80 -8.05 -12.26
N LEU A 277 -24.92 -8.93 -11.76
CA LEU A 277 -25.01 -10.37 -12.01
C LEU A 277 -26.26 -10.98 -11.38
N ASP A 278 -26.60 -10.59 -10.16
CA ASP A 278 -27.81 -11.07 -9.48
C ASP A 278 -29.08 -10.70 -10.27
N LEU A 279 -29.13 -9.47 -10.80
CA LEU A 279 -30.24 -9.01 -11.64
C LEU A 279 -30.31 -9.75 -12.99
N ILE A 280 -29.17 -10.01 -13.63
CA ILE A 280 -29.12 -10.82 -14.86
C ILE A 280 -29.64 -12.24 -14.60
N ILE A 281 -29.23 -12.86 -13.50
CA ILE A 281 -29.67 -14.20 -13.11
C ILE A 281 -31.16 -14.20 -12.80
N LEU A 282 -31.66 -13.19 -12.09
CA LEU A 282 -33.08 -13.04 -11.77
C LEU A 282 -33.92 -12.91 -13.05
N VAL A 283 -33.51 -12.06 -14.00
CA VAL A 283 -34.20 -11.91 -15.29
C VAL A 283 -34.15 -13.21 -16.09
N ALA A 284 -33.00 -13.88 -16.15
CA ALA A 284 -32.86 -15.16 -16.86
C ALA A 284 -33.64 -16.31 -16.22
N ALA A 285 -33.91 -16.26 -14.91
CA ALA A 285 -34.70 -17.27 -14.22
C ALA A 285 -36.22 -17.06 -14.37
N LEU A 286 -36.66 -15.82 -14.63
CA LEU A 286 -38.06 -15.44 -14.82
C LEU A 286 -38.53 -15.53 -16.28
N ASN A 287 -37.62 -15.63 -17.23
CA ASN A 287 -37.86 -15.69 -18.68
C ASN A 287 -37.74 -17.13 -19.21
#